data_AF-A0A0G1SXW3-F1
#
_entry.id   AF-A0A0G1SXW3-F1
#
_cell.length_a   1.000
_cell.length_b   1.000
_cell.length_c   1.000
_cell.angle_alpha   90.00
_cell.angle_beta   90.00
_cell.angle_gamma   90.00
#
_symmetry.space_group_name_H-M   'P 1'
#
loop_
_entity.id
_entity.type
_entity.pdbx_description
1 polymer ?
#
loop_
_entity_poly.entity_id
_entity_poly.type
_entity_poly.pdbx_seq_one_letter_code
_entity_poly.pdbx_strand_id
1 'polypeptide(L)' 'MATPKVSVVIPSWNSESQLKQNLPYVFKAAAAVKAEIVVVDDASAFTDGTIGTAGRLFIGAGPGVRTFL' A
#
# COMPACT_ATOMS: atom_id res chain seq x y z
N MET A 1 -11.79 11.52 -13.12
CA MET A 1 -10.65 11.70 -12.20
C MET A 1 -9.45 12.13 -13.02
N ALA A 2 -8.65 13.10 -12.56
CA ALA A 2 -7.41 13.46 -13.23
C ALA A 2 -6.38 12.34 -13.03
N THR A 3 -5.62 12.00 -14.08
CA THR A 3 -4.54 11.02 -14.00
C THR A 3 -3.46 11.51 -13.03
N PRO A 4 -3.03 10.71 -12.04
CA PRO A 4 -1.92 11.08 -11.18
C PRO A 4 -0.67 11.36 -12.01
N LYS A 5 0.05 12.45 -11.69
CA LYS A 5 1.34 12.74 -12.33
C LYS A 5 2.48 11.90 -11.76
N VAL A 6 2.27 11.33 -10.57
CA VAL A 6 3.27 10.58 -9.82
C VAL A 6 2.61 9.33 -9.25
N SER A 7 3.28 8.20 -9.43
CA SER A 7 2.91 6.91 -8.84
C SER A 7 4.05 6.46 -7.94
N VAL A 8 3.76 6.28 -6.65
CA VAL A 8 4.73 5.76 -5.67
C VAL A 8 4.57 4.24 -5.62
N VAL A 9 5.53 3.53 -6.21
CA VAL A 9 5.52 2.05 -6.24
C VAL A 9 6.34 1.51 -5.07
N ILE A 10 5.71 0.66 -4.24
CA ILE A 10 6.32 0.05 -3.06
C ILE A 10 6.30 -1.47 -3.25
N PRO A 11 7.43 -2.10 -3.62
CA PRO A 11 7.55 -3.55 -3.57
C PRO A 11 7.53 -4.03 -2.11
N SER A 12 6.81 -5.12 -1.85
CA SER A 12 6.61 -5.69 -0.52
C SER A 12 6.79 -7.21 -0.56
N TRP A 13 7.56 -7.72 0.39
CA TRP A 13 7.58 -9.14 0.75
C TRP A 13 7.75 -9.26 2.26
N ASN A 14 6.78 -9.89 2.94
CA ASN A 14 6.72 -10.05 4.40
C ASN A 14 6.97 -8.73 5.18
N SER A 15 6.56 -7.60 4.61
CA SER A 15 6.94 -6.25 5.08
C SER A 15 5.87 -5.58 5.95
N GLU A 16 5.03 -6.36 6.63
CA GLU A 16 3.87 -5.87 7.39
C GLU A 16 4.25 -4.78 8.40
N SER A 17 5.26 -5.03 9.23
CA SER A 17 5.67 -4.09 10.28
C SER A 17 6.25 -2.81 9.70
N GLN A 18 7.05 -2.92 8.63
CA GLN A 18 7.64 -1.78 7.93
C GLN A 18 6.55 -0.94 7.25
N LEU A 19 5.58 -1.57 6.59
CA LEU A 19 4.46 -0.86 5.96
C LEU A 19 3.62 -0.13 7.01
N LYS A 20 3.29 -0.77 8.14
CA LYS A 20 2.55 -0.12 9.25
C LYS A 20 3.29 1.10 9.79
N GLN A 21 4.61 1.00 9.96
CA GLN A 21 5.43 2.08 10.48
C GLN A 21 5.55 3.25 9.47
N ASN A 22 5.72 2.95 8.19
CA ASN A 22 6.17 3.95 7.20
C ASN A 22 5.07 4.54 6.33
N LEU A 23 3.99 3.79 6.04
CA LEU A 23 2.91 4.27 5.16
C LEU A 23 2.27 5.59 5.59
N PRO A 24 2.08 5.90 6.89
CA PRO A 24 1.54 7.21 7.30
C PRO A 24 2.32 8.42 6.74
N TYR A 25 3.66 8.31 6.66
CA TYR A 25 4.50 9.38 6.10
C TYR A 25 4.36 9.46 4.58
N VAL A 26 4.26 8.30 3.90
CA VAL A 26 4.05 8.24 2.46
C VAL A 26 2.69 8.80 2.08
N PHE A 27 1.63 8.48 2.83
CA PHE A 27 0.29 9.05 2.61
C PHE A 27 0.29 10.57 2.71
N LYS A 28 0.94 11.11 3.74
CA LYS A 28 1.06 12.56 3.93
C LYS A 28 1.77 13.22 2.73
N ALA A 29 2.86 12.63 2.26
CA ALA A 29 3.60 13.15 1.11
C ALA A 29 2.79 13.04 -0.20
N ALA A 30 2.17 11.89 -0.45
CA ALA A 30 1.39 11.63 -1.66
C ALA A 30 0.18 12.56 -1.78
N ALA A 31 -0.52 12.83 -0.66
CA ALA A 31 -1.64 13.75 -0.63
C ALA A 31 -1.25 15.18 -1.03
N ALA A 32 -0.06 15.64 -0.64
CA ALA A 32 0.43 16.98 -0.96
C ALA A 32 0.65 17.20 -2.46
N VAL A 33 0.95 16.13 -3.20
CA VAL A 33 1.24 16.18 -4.66
C VAL A 33 0.19 15.49 -5.51
N LYS A 34 -0.91 15.00 -4.91
CA LYS A 34 -1.96 14.21 -5.57
C LYS A 34 -1.38 12.98 -6.30
N ALA A 35 -0.44 12.30 -5.65
CA ALA A 35 0.12 11.04 -6.14
C ALA A 35 -0.78 9.86 -5.79
N GLU A 36 -0.68 8.79 -6.59
CA GLU A 36 -1.19 7.47 -6.20
C GLU A 36 -0.08 6.66 -5.51
N ILE A 37 -0.49 5.69 -4.70
CA ILE A 37 0.41 4.72 -4.08
C ILE A 37 0.00 3.33 -4.54
N VAL A 38 0.98 2.59 -5.03
CA VAL A 38 0.83 1.22 -5.54
C VAL A 38 1.74 0.30 -4.74
N VAL A 39 1.15 -0.52 -3.87
CA VAL A 39 1.88 -1.58 -3.17
C VAL A 39 1.81 -2.84 -4.02
N VAL A 40 2.97 -3.41 -4.33
CA VAL A 40 3.13 -4.65 -5.11
C VAL A 40 3.66 -5.71 -4.18
N ASP A 41 2.82 -6.69 -3.86
CA ASP A 41 3.19 -7.79 -2.97
C ASP A 41 3.74 -8.99 -3.77
N ASP A 42 4.90 -9.50 -3.38
CA ASP A 42 5.52 -10.69 -4.00
C ASP A 42 5.13 -11.96 -3.23
N ALA A 43 3.82 -12.25 -3.18
CA ALA A 43 3.27 -13.43 -2.50
C ALA A 43 3.79 -13.60 -1.06
N SER A 44 3.66 -12.56 -0.24
CA SER A 44 4.04 -12.59 1.17
C SER A 44 3.37 -13.76 1.91
N ALA A 45 4.15 -14.47 2.72
CA ALA A 45 3.69 -15.55 3.55
C ALA A 45 3.29 -15.00 4.92
N PHE A 46 1.98 -14.97 5.20
CA PHE A 46 1.46 -14.58 6.51
C PHE A 46 1.26 -15.84 7.35
N THR A 47 1.89 -15.89 8.52
CA THR A 47 1.96 -17.09 9.37
C THR A 47 0.72 -17.33 10.25
N ASP A 48 -0.30 -16.49 10.15
CA ASP A 48 -1.63 -16.82 10.66
C ASP A 48 -2.51 -17.27 9.48
N GLY A 49 -3.23 -18.38 9.64
CA GLY A 49 -4.00 -19.04 8.59
C GLY A 49 -5.18 -18.24 8.01
N THR A 50 -5.21 -16.91 8.12
CA THR A 50 -6.16 -16.05 7.41
C THR A 50 -5.58 -15.56 6.09
N ILE A 51 -5.49 -16.46 5.10
CA ILE A 51 -5.32 -16.12 3.68
C ILE A 51 -6.39 -15.12 3.17
N GLY A 52 -7.42 -14.77 3.96
CA GLY A 52 -8.51 -13.88 3.57
C GLY A 52 -8.43 -12.40 3.99
N THR A 53 -7.44 -11.96 4.80
CA THR A 53 -7.54 -10.62 5.43
C THR A 53 -6.30 -9.74 5.34
N ALA A 54 -5.09 -10.29 5.16
CA ALA A 54 -3.87 -9.48 5.04
C ALA A 54 -3.79 -8.69 3.72
N GLY A 55 -4.33 -9.24 2.62
CA GLY A 55 -4.54 -8.48 1.38
C GLY A 55 -5.56 -7.34 1.52
N ARG A 56 -6.30 -7.29 2.63
CA ARG A 56 -7.34 -6.30 2.94
C ARG A 56 -6.93 -5.27 4.00
N LEU A 57 -5.90 -5.56 4.80
CA LEU A 57 -5.56 -4.77 6.00
C LEU A 57 -4.54 -3.64 5.74
N PHE A 58 -3.88 -3.63 4.58
CA PHE A 58 -3.08 -2.48 4.11
C PHE A 58 -3.78 -1.62 3.07
N ILE A 59 -5.10 -1.75 2.96
CA ILE A 59 -5.89 -0.81 2.18
C ILE A 59 -5.92 0.50 2.98
N GLY A 60 -4.96 1.38 2.72
CA GLY A 60 -5.13 2.78 3.03
C GLY A 60 -6.43 3.22 2.35
N ALA A 61 -7.52 3.31 3.11
CA ALA A 61 -8.79 3.83 2.66
C ALA A 61 -8.67 5.35 2.51
N GLY A 62 -7.87 5.77 1.53
CA GLY A 62 -7.71 7.15 1.12
C GLY A 62 -8.01 7.24 -0.37
N PRO A 63 -8.63 8.33 -0.85
CA PRO A 63 -8.85 8.52 -2.28
C PRO A 63 -7.51 8.48 -3.02
N GLY A 64 -7.28 7.42 -3.82
CA GLY A 64 -6.09 7.27 -4.67
C GLY A 64 -5.15 6.09 -4.37
N VAL A 65 -5.46 5.19 -3.44
CA VAL A 65 -4.64 3.99 -3.17
C VAL A 65 -5.12 2.81 -4.04
N ARG A 66 -4.20 2.14 -4.74
CA ARG A 66 -4.47 0.90 -5.50
C ARG A 66 -3.48 -0.19 -5.08
N THR A 67 -3.99 -1.35 -4.71
CA THR A 67 -3.16 -2.51 -4.35
C THR A 67 -3.30 -3.57 -5.45
N PHE A 68 -2.18 -4.15 -5.88
CA PHE A 68 -2.17 -5.31 -6.75
C PHE A 68 -1.58 -6.48 -5.97
N LEU A 69 -2.38 -7.54 -5.83
CA LEU A 69 -2.04 -8.82 -5.19
C LEU A 69 -1.74 -9.85 -6.28
#